data_AF-A0A373DK86-F1
#
_entry.id   AF-A0A373DK86-F1
#
_cell.length_a   1.000
_cell.length_b   1.000
_cell.length_c   1.000
_cell.angle_alpha   90.00
_cell.angle_beta   90.00
_cell.angle_gamma   90.00
#
_symmetry.space_group_name_H-M   'P 1'
#
loop_
_entity.id
_entity.type
_entity.pdbx_description
1 polymer ?
#
loop_
_entity_poly.entity_id
_entity_poly.type
_entity_poly.pdbx_seq_one_letter_code
_entity_poly.pdbx_strand_id
1 'polypeptide(L)'
;MSAPALLACAAAALCLGLPVVAASAQLEAQHRAENLADAAALAAADALAGWVDAEPCELARRVAAAGEGRLNRCEIDTARAEALVEVSVAAALGGAEGEARAGTDPVGGVEGGPVGANGWAWPSDLRGVTQGFHDGFSIDLAVTQEGALYAPYDGVVVWAGPDGGGVPATCLARPEWWRGPNWTVLIRHEYRGRVFYSSHNHMEPGSPQRFGVAPGMRVGAGQRVATSGMSGCTSGPHTHFTLSSQEANSFPDLDPFEYLGPP
;
A
#
# COMPACT_ATOMS: atom_id res chain seq x y z
N MET A 1 -49.97 44.20 24.48
CA MET A 1 -49.86 42.88 25.14
C MET A 1 -49.72 43.11 26.63
N SER A 2 -50.41 42.33 27.47
CA SER A 2 -50.24 42.42 28.93
C SER A 2 -48.90 41.82 29.34
N ALA A 3 -48.26 42.36 30.39
CA ALA A 3 -47.02 41.82 30.96
C ALA A 3 -47.01 40.29 31.17
N PRO A 4 -48.09 39.65 31.66
CA PRO A 4 -48.12 38.18 31.79
C PRO A 4 -48.07 37.43 30.46
N ALA A 5 -48.66 37.96 29.38
CA ALA A 5 -48.59 37.31 28.06
C ALA A 5 -47.16 37.35 27.50
N LEU A 6 -46.45 38.47 27.68
CA LEU A 6 -45.04 38.59 27.28
C LEU A 6 -44.14 37.62 28.06
N LEU A 7 -44.34 37.49 29.38
CA LEU A 7 -43.62 36.53 30.22
C LEU A 7 -43.89 35.08 29.80
N ALA A 8 -45.15 34.73 29.52
CA ALA A 8 -45.51 33.39 29.06
C ALA A 8 -44.86 33.05 27.71
N CYS A 9 -44.88 33.99 26.75
CA CYS A 9 -44.22 33.81 25.46
C CYS A 9 -42.70 33.69 25.59
N ALA A 10 -42.06 34.51 26.43
CA ALA A 10 -40.63 34.45 26.67
C ALA A 10 -40.22 33.12 27.33
N ALA A 11 -40.99 32.66 28.32
CA ALA A 11 -40.77 31.37 28.98
C ALA A 11 -40.92 30.21 27.98
N ALA A 12 -41.98 30.22 27.15
CA ALA A 12 -42.18 29.21 26.13
C ALA A 12 -41.03 29.18 25.10
N ALA A 13 -40.55 30.35 24.66
CA ALA A 13 -39.44 30.46 23.74
C ALA A 13 -38.14 29.90 24.33
N LEU A 14 -37.85 30.15 25.62
CA LEU A 14 -36.68 29.60 26.30
C LEU A 14 -36.79 28.09 26.51
N CYS A 15 -37.96 27.61 26.95
CA CYS A 15 -38.21 26.18 27.16
C CYS A 15 -38.09 25.35 25.88
N LEU A 16 -38.40 25.94 24.72
CA LEU A 16 -38.28 25.27 23.42
C LEU A 16 -36.91 25.52 22.76
N GLY A 17 -36.34 26.71 22.90
CA GLY A 17 -35.11 27.10 22.23
C GLY A 17 -33.86 26.45 22.83
N LEU A 18 -33.75 26.38 24.16
CA LEU A 18 -32.58 25.82 24.83
C LEU A 18 -32.34 24.33 24.50
N PRO A 19 -33.37 23.45 24.53
CA PRO A 19 -33.18 22.06 24.14
C PRO A 19 -32.76 21.89 22.68
N VAL A 20 -33.30 22.71 21.78
CA VAL A 20 -32.92 22.67 20.35
C VAL A 20 -31.46 23.05 20.17
N VAL A 21 -31.01 24.14 20.80
CA VAL A 21 -29.60 24.57 20.74
C VAL A 21 -28.67 23.50 21.34
N ALA A 22 -29.04 22.94 22.49
CA ALA A 22 -28.25 21.89 23.14
C ALA A 22 -28.16 20.62 22.29
N ALA A 23 -29.27 20.20 21.68
CA ALA A 23 -29.31 19.05 20.78
C ALA A 23 -28.48 19.29 19.51
N SER A 24 -28.57 20.47 18.90
CA SER A 24 -27.75 20.84 17.74
C SER A 24 -26.26 20.85 18.07
N ALA A 25 -25.86 21.42 19.21
CA ALA A 25 -24.47 21.42 19.65
C ALA A 25 -23.94 20.00 19.93
N GLN A 26 -24.79 19.12 20.46
CA GLN A 26 -24.41 17.73 20.70
C GLN A 26 -24.24 16.95 19.37
N LEU A 27 -25.13 17.16 18.40
CA LEU A 27 -25.01 16.55 17.06
C LEU A 27 -23.74 17.04 16.34
N GLU A 28 -23.40 18.32 16.46
CA GLU A 28 -22.16 18.86 15.92
C GLU A 28 -20.93 18.21 16.58
N ALA A 29 -20.95 18.04 17.91
CA ALA A 29 -19.88 17.36 18.62
C ALA A 29 -19.73 15.89 18.17
N GLN A 30 -20.84 15.20 17.90
CA GLN A 30 -20.83 13.83 17.36
C GLN A 30 -20.14 13.75 16.00
N HIS A 31 -20.54 14.60 15.05
CA HIS A 31 -19.90 14.63 13.73
C HIS A 31 -18.42 15.02 13.81
N ARG A 32 -18.04 15.91 14.75
CA ARG A 32 -16.63 16.23 14.98
C ARG A 32 -15.85 15.04 15.52
N ALA A 33 -16.42 14.28 16.44
CA ALA A 33 -15.78 13.07 16.97
C ALA A 33 -15.58 12.01 15.89
N GLU A 34 -16.59 11.78 15.02
CA GLU A 34 -16.50 10.85 13.89
C GLU A 34 -15.43 11.26 12.88
N ASN A 35 -15.45 12.52 12.41
CA ASN A 35 -14.45 13.02 11.47
C ASN A 35 -13.01 12.95 12.04
N LEU A 36 -12.87 13.18 13.34
CA LEU A 36 -11.58 13.12 14.01
C LEU A 36 -11.10 11.69 14.20
N ALA A 37 -12.01 10.75 14.48
CA ALA A 37 -11.71 9.33 14.50
C ALA A 37 -11.24 8.85 13.12
N ASP A 38 -11.91 9.23 12.03
CA ASP A 38 -11.50 8.89 10.67
C ASP A 38 -10.09 9.42 10.34
N ALA A 39 -9.84 10.69 10.65
CA ALA A 39 -8.52 11.30 10.44
C ALA A 39 -7.43 10.61 11.27
N ALA A 40 -7.72 10.28 12.53
CA ALA A 40 -6.78 9.56 13.39
C ALA A 40 -6.53 8.12 12.92
N ALA A 41 -7.56 7.42 12.43
CA ALA A 41 -7.46 6.06 11.89
C ALA A 41 -6.56 6.04 10.65
N LEU A 42 -6.81 6.94 9.70
CA LEU A 42 -6.00 7.08 8.48
C LEU A 42 -4.54 7.36 8.82
N ALA A 43 -4.29 8.26 9.77
CA ALA A 43 -2.93 8.58 10.18
C ALA A 43 -2.22 7.37 10.82
N ALA A 44 -2.90 6.58 11.66
CA ALA A 44 -2.34 5.32 12.15
C ALA A 44 -2.08 4.32 11.01
N ALA A 45 -3.00 4.18 10.05
CA ALA A 45 -2.85 3.29 8.90
C ALA A 45 -1.67 3.70 8.00
N ASP A 46 -1.46 4.99 7.75
CA ASP A 46 -0.34 5.51 6.95
C ASP A 46 1.01 5.21 7.61
N ALA A 47 1.10 5.40 8.94
CA ALA A 47 2.29 5.02 9.71
C ALA A 47 2.51 3.50 9.69
N LEU A 48 1.44 2.71 9.82
CA LEU A 48 1.51 1.25 9.77
C LEU A 48 1.98 0.74 8.39
N ALA A 49 1.53 1.39 7.32
CA ALA A 49 1.90 1.10 5.95
C ALA A 49 3.26 1.71 5.54
N GLY A 50 3.91 2.46 6.44
CA GLY A 50 5.25 3.02 6.22
C GLY A 50 5.31 4.31 5.38
N TRP A 51 4.16 4.95 5.13
CA TRP A 51 4.09 6.23 4.41
C TRP A 51 4.61 7.39 5.26
N VAL A 52 4.49 7.27 6.58
CA VAL A 52 4.97 8.23 7.56
C VAL A 52 5.85 7.50 8.57
N ASP A 53 7.08 7.98 8.77
CA ASP A 53 8.01 7.45 9.79
C ASP A 53 7.56 7.89 11.20
N ALA A 54 6.60 7.17 11.77
CA ALA A 54 6.07 7.37 13.10
C ALA A 54 5.49 6.07 13.67
N GLU A 55 5.35 5.97 14.98
CA GLU A 55 4.56 4.90 15.59
C GLU A 55 3.05 5.17 15.34
N PRO A 56 2.27 4.17 14.86
CA PRO A 56 0.88 4.37 14.46
C PRO A 56 -0.03 5.05 15.50
N CYS A 57 -0.05 4.55 16.73
CA CYS A 57 -0.94 5.07 17.77
C CYS A 57 -0.48 6.45 18.29
N GLU A 58 0.82 6.71 18.27
CA GLU A 58 1.39 8.03 18.56
C GLU A 58 1.00 9.07 17.51
N LEU A 59 1.00 8.70 16.23
CA LEU A 59 0.55 9.59 15.17
C LEU A 59 -0.96 9.85 15.25
N ALA A 60 -1.78 8.82 15.46
CA ALA A 60 -3.22 8.98 15.71
C ALA A 60 -3.50 9.91 16.91
N ARG A 61 -2.75 9.77 18.00
CA ARG A 61 -2.87 10.62 19.19
C ARG A 61 -2.57 12.10 18.87
N ARG A 62 -1.55 12.37 18.05
CA ARG A 62 -1.24 13.74 17.61
C ARG A 62 -2.33 14.33 16.75
N VAL A 63 -2.90 13.55 15.83
CA VAL A 63 -4.02 14.00 14.98
C VAL A 63 -5.27 14.28 15.81
N ALA A 64 -5.63 13.38 16.73
CA ALA A 64 -6.74 13.60 17.65
C ALA A 64 -6.55 14.88 18.48
N ALA A 65 -5.36 15.07 19.07
CA ALA A 65 -5.07 16.26 19.86
C ALA A 65 -5.11 17.57 19.03
N ALA A 66 -4.69 17.53 17.76
CA ALA A 66 -4.75 18.68 16.86
C ALA A 66 -6.20 19.10 16.53
N GLY A 67 -7.14 18.15 16.55
CA GLY A 67 -8.58 18.39 16.40
C GLY A 67 -9.32 18.64 17.72
N GLU A 68 -8.61 18.96 18.80
CA GLU A 68 -9.17 19.16 20.16
C GLU A 68 -9.92 17.93 20.71
N GLY A 69 -9.59 16.74 20.22
CA GLY A 69 -10.08 15.47 20.75
C GLY A 69 -9.03 14.71 21.56
N ARG A 70 -9.48 13.64 22.21
CA ARG A 70 -8.64 12.72 22.96
C ARG A 70 -8.80 11.31 22.40
N LEU A 71 -7.68 10.70 22.02
CA LEU A 71 -7.62 9.29 21.67
C LEU A 71 -7.88 8.44 22.92
N ASN A 72 -8.98 7.69 22.93
CA ASN A 72 -9.35 6.78 24.00
C ASN A 72 -8.75 5.38 23.79
N ARG A 73 -8.75 4.91 22.54
CA ARG A 73 -8.29 3.59 22.13
C ARG A 73 -7.60 3.64 20.78
N CYS A 74 -6.56 2.85 20.62
CA CYS A 74 -5.92 2.58 19.34
C CYS A 74 -5.45 1.12 19.33
N GLU A 75 -5.87 0.37 18.33
CA GLU A 75 -5.50 -1.02 18.13
C GLU A 75 -4.99 -1.22 16.71
N ILE A 76 -3.90 -1.98 16.59
CA ILE A 76 -3.23 -2.26 15.33
C ILE A 76 -3.37 -3.75 15.02
N ASP A 77 -4.03 -4.07 13.91
CA ASP A 77 -4.04 -5.40 13.31
C ASP A 77 -2.94 -5.45 12.24
N THR A 78 -1.76 -5.88 12.65
CA THR A 78 -0.61 -6.04 11.73
C THR A 78 -0.85 -7.10 10.65
N ALA A 79 -1.73 -8.08 10.87
CA ALA A 79 -2.02 -9.12 9.89
C ALA A 79 -2.91 -8.60 8.76
N ARG A 80 -3.79 -7.63 9.06
CA ARG A 80 -4.65 -6.97 8.07
C ARG A 80 -4.14 -5.62 7.59
N ALA A 81 -3.04 -5.11 8.17
CA ALA A 81 -2.56 -3.75 7.96
C ALA A 81 -3.66 -2.70 8.26
N GLU A 82 -4.39 -2.91 9.37
CA GLU A 82 -5.51 -2.07 9.79
C GLU A 82 -5.25 -1.43 11.17
N ALA A 83 -5.80 -0.25 11.37
CA ALA A 83 -5.88 0.48 12.62
C ALA A 83 -7.36 0.73 12.98
N LEU A 84 -7.71 0.43 14.24
CA LEU A 84 -8.99 0.78 14.85
C LEU A 84 -8.74 1.83 15.92
N VAL A 85 -9.46 2.95 15.87
CA VAL A 85 -9.29 4.05 16.82
C VAL A 85 -10.63 4.49 17.39
N GLU A 86 -10.59 4.97 18.62
CA GLU A 86 -11.73 5.60 19.29
C GLU A 86 -11.28 6.95 19.83
N VAL A 87 -12.04 8.00 19.53
CA VAL A 87 -11.75 9.39 19.90
C VAL A 87 -12.95 9.99 20.63
N SER A 88 -12.66 10.81 21.63
CA SER A 88 -13.67 11.63 22.32
C SER A 88 -13.45 13.13 22.12
N VAL A 89 -14.54 13.88 22.02
CA VAL A 89 -14.57 15.35 21.95
C VAL A 89 -15.46 15.89 23.07
N ALA A 90 -15.08 17.00 23.69
CA ALA A 90 -15.89 17.62 24.73
C ALA A 90 -17.15 18.28 24.14
N ALA A 91 -18.31 18.09 24.77
CA ALA A 91 -19.59 18.65 24.35
C ALA A 91 -20.41 19.20 25.55
N ALA A 92 -21.47 19.95 25.24
CA ALA A 92 -22.29 20.62 26.26
C ALA A 92 -23.08 19.64 27.15
N LEU A 93 -23.41 18.44 26.63
CA LEU A 93 -24.17 17.41 27.35
C LEU A 93 -23.30 16.19 27.71
N GLY A 94 -21.97 16.32 27.73
CA GLY A 94 -21.03 15.24 28.02
C GLY A 94 -19.91 15.17 26.97
N GLY A 95 -19.27 14.00 26.83
CA GLY A 95 -18.40 13.72 25.68
C GLY A 95 -19.22 13.26 24.46
N ALA A 96 -18.73 13.53 23.27
CA ALA A 96 -19.12 12.84 22.05
C ALA A 96 -18.00 11.87 21.66
N GLU A 97 -18.35 10.70 21.15
CA GLU A 97 -17.40 9.64 20.82
C GLU A 97 -17.52 9.25 19.35
N GLY A 98 -16.38 9.02 18.71
CA GLY A 98 -16.28 8.53 17.35
C GLY A 98 -15.35 7.32 17.32
N GLU A 99 -15.73 6.30 16.55
CA GLU A 99 -14.92 5.12 16.29
C GLU A 99 -14.73 4.98 14.79
N ALA A 100 -13.49 4.71 14.37
CA ALA A 100 -13.16 4.55 12.97
C ALA A 100 -12.13 3.45 12.77
N ARG A 101 -12.19 2.84 11.59
CA ARG A 101 -11.22 1.87 11.11
C ARG A 101 -10.63 2.36 9.80
N ALA A 102 -9.33 2.28 9.67
CA ALA A 102 -8.65 2.46 8.40
C ALA A 102 -7.55 1.42 8.25
N GLY A 103 -7.31 0.99 7.02
CA GLY A 103 -6.19 0.12 6.69
C GLY A 103 -5.90 0.24 5.22
N THR A 104 -4.76 -0.30 4.82
CA THR A 104 -4.57 -0.60 3.41
C THR A 104 -5.30 -1.90 3.15
N ASP A 105 -6.20 -1.93 2.17
CA ASP A 105 -6.65 -3.22 1.64
C ASP A 105 -5.39 -4.05 1.37
N PRO A 106 -5.25 -5.30 1.88
CA PRO A 106 -4.38 -6.23 1.18
C PRO A 106 -4.91 -6.20 -0.24
N VAL A 107 -4.09 -5.79 -1.22
CA VAL A 107 -4.53 -5.63 -2.61
C VAL A 107 -5.10 -6.98 -3.07
N GLY A 108 -6.41 -7.14 -2.88
CA GLY A 108 -7.06 -8.43 -2.65
C GLY A 108 -8.42 -8.46 -3.33
N GLY A 109 -8.49 -7.78 -4.47
CA GLY A 109 -9.54 -7.94 -5.47
C GLY A 109 -8.99 -8.28 -6.86
N VAL A 110 -7.68 -8.35 -7.04
CA VAL A 110 -7.05 -8.90 -8.25
C VAL A 110 -6.69 -10.34 -7.91
N GLU A 111 -7.15 -11.32 -8.70
CA GLU A 111 -6.71 -12.72 -8.53
C GLU A 111 -5.17 -12.74 -8.47
N GLY A 112 -4.66 -13.04 -7.27
CA GLY A 112 -3.23 -13.18 -7.05
C GLY A 112 -2.69 -14.39 -7.80
N GLY A 113 -1.42 -14.34 -8.17
CA GLY A 113 -0.73 -15.49 -8.75
C GLY A 113 -0.76 -16.68 -7.77
N PRO A 114 -0.77 -17.94 -8.26
CA PRO A 114 -0.79 -19.11 -7.41
C PRO A 114 0.46 -19.16 -6.51
N VAL A 115 0.23 -19.28 -5.20
CA VAL A 115 1.29 -19.43 -4.19
C VAL A 115 1.53 -20.91 -3.92
N GLY A 116 2.78 -21.35 -4.07
CA GLY A 116 3.20 -22.70 -3.77
C GLY A 116 3.15 -23.03 -2.27
N ALA A 117 3.14 -24.32 -1.94
CA ALA A 117 3.12 -24.78 -0.54
C ALA A 117 4.35 -24.34 0.28
N ASN A 118 5.44 -23.93 -0.38
CA ASN A 118 6.63 -23.35 0.23
C ASN A 118 6.50 -21.84 0.52
N GLY A 119 5.35 -21.23 0.23
CA GLY A 119 5.05 -19.82 0.41
C GLY A 119 5.48 -18.92 -0.75
N TRP A 120 6.13 -19.47 -1.78
CA TRP A 120 6.61 -18.70 -2.94
C TRP A 120 5.61 -18.77 -4.08
N ALA A 121 5.33 -17.63 -4.70
CA ALA A 121 4.52 -17.53 -5.90
C ALA A 121 5.40 -17.57 -7.15
N TRP A 122 4.88 -18.17 -8.22
CA TRP A 122 5.51 -17.99 -9.53
C TRP A 122 5.39 -16.51 -9.95
N PRO A 123 6.45 -15.86 -10.46
CA PRO A 123 6.47 -14.40 -10.55
C PRO A 123 5.66 -13.81 -11.74
N SER A 124 5.16 -14.65 -12.66
CA SER A 124 4.33 -14.21 -13.80
C SER A 124 2.99 -14.96 -13.87
N ASP A 125 2.07 -14.46 -14.70
CA ASP A 125 0.78 -15.09 -15.04
C ASP A 125 0.87 -16.39 -15.84
N LEU A 126 2.07 -16.75 -16.30
CA LEU A 126 2.33 -18.00 -16.99
C LEU A 126 3.55 -18.69 -16.40
N ARG A 127 3.33 -19.88 -15.82
CA ARG A 127 4.43 -20.73 -15.33
C ARG A 127 5.24 -21.27 -16.50
N GLY A 128 6.31 -20.55 -16.86
CA GLY A 128 7.17 -20.89 -17.99
C GLY A 128 8.34 -19.92 -18.11
N VAL A 129 9.37 -20.36 -18.83
CA VAL A 129 10.62 -19.62 -19.05
C VAL A 129 10.84 -19.50 -20.55
N THR A 130 11.03 -18.27 -21.04
CA THR A 130 11.36 -18.00 -22.45
C THR A 130 12.88 -18.00 -22.68
N GLN A 131 13.67 -17.68 -21.66
CA GLN A 131 15.12 -17.77 -21.68
C GLN A 131 15.65 -18.19 -20.30
N GLY A 132 16.51 -19.22 -20.27
CA GLY A 132 17.18 -19.67 -19.05
C GLY A 132 18.24 -18.68 -18.56
N PHE A 133 19.17 -19.16 -17.71
CA PHE A 133 20.16 -18.30 -17.07
C PHE A 133 20.97 -17.45 -18.04
N HIS A 134 21.00 -16.16 -17.77
CA HIS A 134 21.83 -15.16 -18.42
C HIS A 134 22.05 -13.96 -17.48
N ASP A 135 23.07 -13.15 -17.76
CA ASP A 135 23.44 -11.98 -16.93
C ASP A 135 23.41 -12.31 -15.43
N GLY A 136 24.23 -13.27 -15.00
CA GLY A 136 24.11 -13.91 -13.68
C GLY A 136 23.10 -15.06 -13.69
N PHE A 137 22.30 -15.17 -12.63
CA PHE A 137 21.17 -16.11 -12.52
C PHE A 137 19.83 -15.51 -12.97
N SER A 138 19.84 -14.48 -13.83
CA SER A 138 18.59 -13.91 -14.35
C SER A 138 17.90 -14.90 -15.29
N ILE A 139 16.57 -14.83 -15.35
CA ILE A 139 15.74 -15.63 -16.25
C ILE A 139 14.68 -14.75 -16.91
N ASP A 140 14.31 -15.08 -18.15
CA ASP A 140 13.15 -14.45 -18.78
C ASP A 140 11.94 -15.34 -18.59
N LEU A 141 10.91 -14.79 -17.96
CA LEU A 141 9.67 -15.50 -17.70
C LEU A 141 8.71 -15.34 -18.86
N ALA A 142 8.01 -16.43 -19.16
CA ALA A 142 6.87 -16.39 -20.06
C ALA A 142 5.73 -15.60 -19.41
N VAL A 143 4.99 -14.88 -20.25
CA VAL A 143 3.84 -14.07 -19.85
C VAL A 143 2.69 -14.29 -20.83
N THR A 144 1.45 -14.18 -20.37
CA THR A 144 0.28 -14.16 -21.26
C THR A 144 0.12 -12.77 -21.89
N GLN A 145 -0.98 -12.55 -22.64
CA GLN A 145 -1.32 -11.21 -23.12
C GLN A 145 -1.69 -10.25 -21.98
N GLU A 146 -2.14 -10.76 -20.84
CA GLU A 146 -2.40 -9.93 -19.66
C GLU A 146 -1.10 -9.38 -19.06
N GLY A 147 -0.03 -10.18 -19.11
CA GLY A 147 1.28 -9.79 -18.64
C GLY A 147 1.33 -9.54 -17.15
N ALA A 148 0.50 -10.20 -16.33
CA ALA A 148 0.50 -9.93 -14.90
C ALA A 148 1.80 -10.42 -14.24
N LEU A 149 2.40 -9.56 -13.43
CA LEU A 149 3.63 -9.82 -12.68
C LEU A 149 3.34 -9.78 -11.19
N TYR A 150 3.82 -10.77 -10.45
CA TYR A 150 3.51 -10.99 -9.05
C TYR A 150 4.74 -10.89 -8.15
N ALA A 151 4.54 -10.45 -6.91
CA ALA A 151 5.56 -10.58 -5.88
C ALA A 151 5.81 -12.07 -5.61
N PRO A 152 7.06 -12.57 -5.73
CA PRO A 152 7.35 -13.98 -5.59
C PRO A 152 7.27 -14.46 -4.13
N TYR A 153 7.36 -13.54 -3.17
CA TYR A 153 7.26 -13.81 -1.75
C TYR A 153 6.81 -12.54 -1.01
N ASP A 154 6.39 -12.68 0.24
CA ASP A 154 6.11 -11.53 1.10
C ASP A 154 7.33 -10.60 1.17
N GLY A 155 7.12 -9.30 1.12
CA GLY A 155 8.21 -8.34 1.07
C GLY A 155 7.81 -6.89 1.21
N VAL A 156 8.81 -6.02 1.07
CA VAL A 156 8.67 -4.56 1.04
C VAL A 156 9.25 -4.07 -0.28
N VAL A 157 8.46 -3.29 -1.02
CA VAL A 157 8.90 -2.68 -2.27
C VAL A 157 9.98 -1.66 -1.96
N VAL A 158 11.15 -1.82 -2.58
CA VAL A 158 12.30 -0.93 -2.43
C VAL A 158 12.28 0.13 -3.53
N TRP A 159 11.92 -0.27 -4.75
CA TRP A 159 11.91 0.58 -5.92
C TRP A 159 10.78 0.21 -6.86
N ALA A 160 10.17 1.20 -7.53
CA ALA A 160 9.13 1.00 -8.53
C ALA A 160 9.16 2.14 -9.57
N GLY A 161 9.89 1.96 -10.67
CA GLY A 161 10.10 3.03 -11.65
C GLY A 161 11.25 2.77 -12.61
N PRO A 162 11.73 3.80 -13.34
CA PRO A 162 12.93 3.67 -14.16
C PRO A 162 14.14 3.35 -13.26
N ASP A 163 14.97 2.40 -13.66
CA ASP A 163 16.11 1.93 -12.86
C ASP A 163 17.33 2.88 -12.89
N GLY A 164 17.28 3.93 -13.71
CA GLY A 164 18.38 4.88 -13.89
C GLY A 164 19.58 4.31 -14.67
N GLY A 165 19.45 3.09 -15.22
CA GLY A 165 20.46 2.48 -16.07
C GLY A 165 20.64 3.25 -17.39
N GLY A 166 21.90 3.33 -17.84
CA GLY A 166 22.22 3.83 -19.18
C GLY A 166 21.83 2.84 -20.28
N VAL A 167 22.08 3.20 -21.55
CA VAL A 167 21.86 2.29 -22.69
C VAL A 167 22.86 1.13 -22.61
N PRO A 168 22.40 -0.14 -22.48
CA PRO A 168 23.31 -1.28 -22.43
C PRO A 168 24.11 -1.42 -23.73
N ALA A 169 25.33 -1.97 -23.65
CA ALA A 169 26.20 -2.17 -24.81
C ALA A 169 25.50 -2.96 -25.94
N THR A 170 24.67 -3.95 -25.58
CA THR A 170 23.85 -4.72 -26.53
C THR A 170 22.91 -3.84 -27.33
N CYS A 171 22.30 -2.82 -26.72
CA CYS A 171 21.42 -1.88 -27.40
C CYS A 171 22.16 -0.76 -28.15
N LEU A 172 23.41 -0.47 -27.78
CA LEU A 172 24.28 0.35 -28.64
C LEU A 172 24.61 -0.38 -29.95
N ALA A 173 24.79 -1.71 -29.88
CA ALA A 173 25.02 -2.55 -31.04
C ALA A 173 23.73 -2.90 -31.81
N ARG A 174 22.56 -2.89 -31.14
CA ARG A 174 21.23 -3.15 -31.70
C ARG A 174 20.25 -2.05 -31.30
N PRO A 175 20.33 -0.86 -31.93
CA PRO A 175 19.51 0.28 -31.55
C PRO A 175 18.00 0.03 -31.63
N GLU A 176 17.56 -0.90 -32.48
CA GLU A 176 16.16 -1.29 -32.64
C GLU A 176 15.57 -2.02 -31.43
N TRP A 177 16.41 -2.49 -30.50
CA TRP A 177 16.00 -3.10 -29.23
C TRP A 177 15.83 -2.08 -28.11
N TRP A 178 16.34 -0.86 -28.28
CA TRP A 178 16.22 0.17 -27.26
C TRP A 178 14.83 0.79 -27.28
N ARG A 179 14.17 0.77 -26.12
CA ARG A 179 12.79 1.24 -25.94
C ARG A 179 12.68 2.36 -24.89
N GLY A 180 13.81 2.99 -24.56
CA GLY A 180 13.92 3.96 -23.46
C GLY A 180 14.39 3.30 -22.16
N PRO A 181 14.37 4.03 -21.03
CA PRO A 181 14.81 3.53 -19.73
C PRO A 181 14.15 2.20 -19.36
N ASN A 182 14.88 1.30 -18.68
CA ASN A 182 14.31 0.08 -18.14
C ASN A 182 13.43 0.42 -16.94
N TRP A 183 12.21 -0.10 -16.92
CA TRP A 183 11.31 0.04 -15.77
C TRP A 183 11.35 -1.23 -14.94
N THR A 184 11.55 -1.06 -13.63
CA THR A 184 11.74 -2.16 -12.68
C THR A 184 10.90 -1.97 -11.42
N VAL A 185 10.49 -3.09 -10.82
CA VAL A 185 10.07 -3.14 -9.43
C VAL A 185 11.08 -4.03 -8.70
N LEU A 186 11.62 -3.53 -7.59
CA LEU A 186 12.56 -4.24 -6.74
C LEU A 186 11.90 -4.44 -5.37
N ILE A 187 11.89 -5.68 -4.88
CA ILE A 187 11.22 -6.05 -3.63
C ILE A 187 12.23 -6.72 -2.71
N ARG A 188 12.33 -6.23 -1.48
CA ARG A 188 13.12 -6.83 -0.41
C ARG A 188 12.28 -7.88 0.32
N HIS A 189 12.84 -9.05 0.50
CA HIS A 189 12.23 -10.19 1.19
C HIS A 189 13.06 -10.58 2.40
N GLU A 190 12.38 -11.13 3.41
CA GLU A 190 13.02 -11.86 4.50
C GLU A 190 12.52 -13.30 4.50
N TYR A 191 13.42 -14.24 4.21
CA TYR A 191 13.09 -15.65 4.15
C TYR A 191 14.10 -16.46 4.97
N ARG A 192 13.59 -17.15 5.99
CA ARG A 192 14.40 -17.97 6.92
C ARG A 192 15.59 -17.21 7.54
N GLY A 193 15.35 -15.96 7.95
CA GLY A 193 16.37 -15.11 8.60
C GLY A 193 17.42 -14.54 7.65
N ARG A 194 17.22 -14.67 6.33
CA ARG A 194 18.09 -14.08 5.30
C ARG A 194 17.32 -13.04 4.51
N VAL A 195 18.02 -11.99 4.09
CA VAL A 195 17.49 -10.94 3.23
C VAL A 195 17.80 -11.28 1.78
N PHE A 196 16.80 -11.11 0.93
CA PHE A 196 16.90 -11.30 -0.52
C PHE A 196 16.17 -10.17 -1.23
N TYR A 197 16.46 -9.99 -2.51
CA TYR A 197 15.82 -9.01 -3.36
C TYR A 197 15.35 -9.70 -4.64
N SER A 198 14.09 -9.51 -5.01
CA SER A 198 13.61 -9.91 -6.34
C SER A 198 13.32 -8.69 -7.19
N SER A 199 13.45 -8.83 -8.51
CA SER A 199 13.06 -7.75 -9.43
C SER A 199 12.32 -8.26 -10.65
N HIS A 200 11.34 -7.50 -11.11
CA HIS A 200 10.82 -7.61 -12.47
C HIS A 200 11.34 -6.45 -13.32
N ASN A 201 11.93 -6.76 -14.47
CA ASN A 201 12.42 -5.76 -15.44
C ASN A 201 11.62 -5.83 -16.75
N HIS A 202 11.89 -4.89 -17.64
CA HIS A 202 11.16 -4.70 -18.90
C HIS A 202 9.66 -4.44 -18.69
N MET A 203 9.26 -3.87 -17.55
CA MET A 203 7.84 -3.65 -17.23
C MET A 203 7.22 -2.56 -18.11
N GLU A 204 5.89 -2.57 -18.21
CA GLU A 204 5.14 -1.47 -18.81
C GLU A 204 5.32 -0.20 -17.94
N PRO A 205 5.72 0.95 -18.52
CA PRO A 205 5.89 2.19 -17.79
C PRO A 205 4.66 2.59 -16.95
N GLY A 206 4.88 2.92 -15.68
CA GLY A 206 3.82 3.33 -14.74
C GLY A 206 2.92 2.20 -14.24
N SER A 207 3.13 0.95 -14.66
CA SER A 207 2.26 -0.16 -14.25
C SER A 207 2.23 -0.44 -12.74
N PRO A 208 3.33 -0.33 -11.96
CA PRO A 208 3.25 -0.52 -10.50
C PRO A 208 2.28 0.46 -9.83
N GLN A 209 2.31 1.73 -10.23
CA GLN A 209 1.45 2.76 -9.66
C GLN A 209 -0.03 2.51 -9.93
N ARG A 210 -0.39 1.88 -11.06
CA ARG A 210 -1.78 1.47 -11.34
C ARG A 210 -2.30 0.42 -10.36
N PHE A 211 -1.40 -0.32 -9.70
CA PHE A 211 -1.72 -1.32 -8.67
C PHE A 211 -1.46 -0.81 -7.25
N GLY A 212 -1.22 0.51 -7.08
CA GLY A 212 -0.91 1.11 -5.78
C GLY A 212 0.49 0.77 -5.25
N VAL A 213 1.34 0.15 -6.07
CA VAL A 213 2.69 -0.30 -5.68
C VAL A 213 3.67 0.87 -5.72
N ALA A 214 4.27 1.16 -4.57
CA ALA A 214 5.23 2.23 -4.38
C ALA A 214 6.34 1.82 -3.39
N PRO A 215 7.52 2.46 -3.40
CA PRO A 215 8.56 2.23 -2.40
C PRO A 215 8.03 2.35 -0.97
N GLY A 216 8.43 1.44 -0.09
CA GLY A 216 7.96 1.32 1.29
C GLY A 216 6.73 0.41 1.45
N MET A 217 5.97 0.14 0.38
CA MET A 217 4.76 -0.68 0.47
C MET A 217 5.08 -2.14 0.77
N ARG A 218 4.32 -2.75 1.70
CA ARG A 218 4.31 -4.20 1.89
C ARG A 218 3.52 -4.89 0.79
N VAL A 219 4.05 -6.01 0.31
CA VAL A 219 3.40 -6.87 -0.69
C VAL A 219 3.39 -8.31 -0.20
N GLY A 220 2.31 -9.04 -0.50
CA GLY A 220 2.19 -10.47 -0.22
C GLY A 220 2.65 -11.34 -1.39
N ALA A 221 3.07 -12.57 -1.13
CA ALA A 221 3.32 -13.56 -2.16
C ALA A 221 2.10 -13.71 -3.08
N GLY A 222 2.31 -13.67 -4.39
CA GLY A 222 1.24 -13.74 -5.39
C GLY A 222 0.49 -12.41 -5.62
N GLN A 223 0.75 -11.37 -4.85
CA GLN A 223 0.17 -10.05 -5.09
C GLN A 223 0.67 -9.48 -6.42
N ARG A 224 -0.23 -8.96 -7.25
CA ARG A 224 0.15 -8.28 -8.50
C ARG A 224 0.91 -7.00 -8.19
N VAL A 225 2.09 -6.86 -8.79
CA VAL A 225 2.99 -5.70 -8.59
C VAL A 225 3.23 -4.88 -9.84
N ALA A 226 3.01 -5.45 -11.03
CA ALA A 226 3.24 -4.77 -12.29
C ALA A 226 2.56 -5.49 -13.47
N THR A 227 2.73 -4.90 -14.66
CA THR A 227 2.44 -5.52 -15.96
C THR A 227 3.74 -5.63 -16.76
N SER A 228 4.00 -6.78 -17.38
CA SER A 228 5.13 -6.96 -18.30
C SER A 228 5.00 -6.01 -19.48
N GLY A 229 6.11 -5.49 -19.98
CA GLY A 229 6.10 -4.57 -21.10
C GLY A 229 7.30 -4.79 -22.01
N MET A 230 7.84 -3.68 -22.49
CA MET A 230 8.92 -3.64 -23.46
C MET A 230 9.95 -2.56 -23.12
N SER A 231 9.99 -2.08 -21.88
CA SER A 231 10.93 -1.00 -21.51
C SER A 231 12.38 -1.49 -21.52
N GLY A 232 13.37 -0.60 -21.61
CA GLY A 232 14.78 -0.98 -21.60
C GLY A 232 15.27 -1.57 -22.93
N CYS A 233 16.19 -2.53 -22.82
CA CYS A 233 16.84 -3.19 -23.95
C CYS A 233 16.26 -4.58 -24.18
N THR A 234 15.31 -4.73 -25.11
CA THR A 234 14.62 -6.00 -25.34
C THR A 234 14.24 -6.22 -26.80
N SER A 235 14.24 -7.48 -27.23
CA SER A 235 13.83 -7.89 -28.59
C SER A 235 12.34 -8.25 -28.70
N GLY A 236 11.66 -8.55 -27.59
CA GLY A 236 10.26 -8.97 -27.58
C GLY A 236 9.65 -9.02 -26.17
N PRO A 237 8.32 -9.14 -26.03
CA PRO A 237 7.64 -9.07 -24.73
C PRO A 237 8.01 -10.23 -23.81
N HIS A 238 8.50 -9.90 -22.63
CA HIS A 238 8.77 -10.81 -21.52
C HIS A 238 8.95 -9.98 -20.24
N THR A 239 9.19 -10.64 -19.10
CA THR A 239 9.83 -9.97 -17.96
C THR A 239 11.16 -10.65 -17.66
N HIS A 240 12.19 -9.83 -17.46
CA HIS A 240 13.50 -10.28 -16.98
C HIS A 240 13.46 -10.29 -15.46
N PHE A 241 13.44 -11.48 -14.89
CA PHE A 241 13.30 -11.71 -13.45
C PHE A 241 14.66 -11.99 -12.81
N THR A 242 14.89 -11.41 -11.64
CA THR A 242 16.10 -11.65 -10.85
C THR A 242 15.79 -11.98 -9.39
N LEU A 243 16.67 -12.76 -8.76
CA LEU A 243 16.73 -12.97 -7.32
C LEU A 243 18.18 -12.77 -6.84
N SER A 244 18.41 -11.87 -5.90
CA SER A 244 19.73 -11.41 -5.49
C SER A 244 19.88 -11.35 -3.98
N SER A 245 21.09 -11.60 -3.48
CA SER A 245 21.44 -11.36 -2.08
C SER A 245 21.71 -9.88 -1.78
N GLN A 246 21.82 -9.05 -2.81
CA GLN A 246 22.07 -7.61 -2.74
C GLN A 246 20.92 -6.82 -3.35
N GLU A 247 20.79 -5.55 -2.97
CA GLU A 247 19.81 -4.62 -3.51
C GLU A 247 20.17 -4.21 -4.95
N ALA A 248 20.03 -5.14 -5.87
CA ALA A 248 20.38 -4.99 -7.28
C ALA A 248 19.44 -5.81 -8.16
N ASN A 249 19.15 -5.28 -9.36
CA ASN A 249 18.35 -5.93 -10.40
C ASN A 249 19.20 -6.41 -11.59
N SER A 250 20.53 -6.40 -11.47
CA SER A 250 21.47 -6.81 -12.50
C SER A 250 22.50 -7.78 -11.93
N PHE A 251 22.90 -8.77 -12.74
CA PHE A 251 23.85 -9.81 -12.35
C PHE A 251 23.55 -10.50 -11.00
N PRO A 252 22.31 -10.98 -10.77
CA PRO A 252 21.93 -11.69 -9.55
C PRO A 252 22.79 -12.93 -9.27
N ASP A 253 22.93 -13.25 -7.99
CA ASP A 253 23.76 -14.33 -7.46
C ASP A 253 22.98 -15.51 -6.85
N LEU A 254 21.64 -15.50 -6.92
CA LEU A 254 20.80 -16.59 -6.40
C LEU A 254 20.03 -17.26 -7.54
N ASP A 255 20.03 -18.59 -7.55
CA ASP A 255 19.20 -19.39 -8.46
C ASP A 255 17.72 -19.26 -8.07
N PRO A 256 16.87 -18.65 -8.91
CA PRO A 256 15.44 -18.50 -8.61
C PRO A 256 14.71 -19.83 -8.41
N PHE A 257 15.14 -20.91 -9.07
CA PHE A 257 14.44 -22.20 -9.04
C PHE A 257 14.61 -22.93 -7.71
N GLU A 258 15.62 -22.60 -6.90
CA GLU A 258 15.73 -23.12 -5.53
C GLU A 258 14.57 -22.64 -4.63
N TYR A 259 13.90 -21.54 -5.02
CA TYR A 259 12.83 -20.89 -4.27
C TYR A 259 11.48 -21.05 -4.95
N LEU A 260 11.41 -20.80 -6.26
CA LEU A 260 10.17 -20.87 -7.05
C LEU A 260 9.79 -22.32 -7.42
N GLY A 261 10.76 -23.24 -7.38
CA GLY A 261 10.65 -24.55 -8.02
C GLY A 261 10.82 -24.46 -9.55
N PRO A 262 10.89 -25.60 -10.24
CA PRO A 262 11.01 -25.62 -11.70
C PRO A 262 9.74 -25.06 -12.39
N PRO A 263 9.85 -24.56 -13.63
CA PRO A 263 8.68 -24.22 -14.44
C PRO A 263 7.76 -25.43 -14.66
#